data_AF-A0A8D0KRD1-F1
#
_entry.id   AF-A0A8D0KRD1-F1
#
_cell.length_a   1.000
_cell.length_b   1.000
_cell.length_c   1.000
_cell.angle_alpha   90.00
_cell.angle_beta   90.00
_cell.angle_gamma   90.00
#
_symmetry.space_group_name_H-M   'P 1'
#
loop_
_entity.id
_entity.type
_entity.pdbx_description
1 polymer ?
#
loop_
_entity_poly.entity_id
_entity_poly.type
_entity_poly.pdbx_seq_one_letter_code
_entity_poly.pdbx_strand_id
1 'polypeptide(L)'
;LPAKQRGPYGFFVRDQLPELRRRGLPVTGVVDAVPYCSQAWALLTKEEKMAYTEKARKWNEKKRSQKTRFGQLFFFLSAVIADIFYFLNIYSHGKLPSYCEQRFLPCEIGCVKYSLQDGIMADFHHFIDPGETSYNFFFLCPAPSLGDGTHRIPISGFHLSRTCYAVVLRELLEFVQPVRGVWPHFYCRSDDRFRINWCLNRMASIESHLELLAVEDLVTELYQKKHQKEPSKTWVCKELDVFLWDFSSNTRCKWHEENDIFCCALASCKKIAYCISRSLASVYGVSLTAAHLPLQDSDYGESRNTKMVILDAGRFQCSNLPISDYQDQESVPANCEFETSTFVRVKRYLNLIQLLLFKISGLRCCLSVA
;
A
#
# COMPACT_ATOMS: atom_id res chain seq x y z
N LEU A 1 -19.77 -7.03 28.64
CA LEU A 1 -20.00 -7.57 30.00
C LEU A 1 -18.67 -7.76 30.72
N PRO A 2 -18.46 -7.19 31.92
CA PRO A 2 -17.20 -7.39 32.65
C PRO A 2 -17.05 -8.88 32.99
N ALA A 3 -15.87 -9.44 32.71
CA ALA A 3 -15.52 -10.80 33.11
C ALA A 3 -15.61 -10.91 34.64
N LYS A 4 -16.70 -11.50 35.16
CA LYS A 4 -16.87 -11.77 36.60
C LYS A 4 -15.64 -12.56 37.07
N GLN A 5 -14.93 -12.03 38.06
CA GLN A 5 -13.86 -12.76 38.72
C GLN A 5 -14.42 -14.08 39.26
N ARG A 6 -13.71 -15.18 39.04
CA ARG A 6 -14.13 -16.48 39.56
C ARG A 6 -13.53 -16.69 40.94
N GLY A 7 -14.39 -16.92 41.93
CA GLY A 7 -13.98 -17.26 43.29
C GLY A 7 -13.55 -18.73 43.43
N PRO A 8 -12.86 -19.09 44.53
CA PRO A 8 -12.38 -20.46 44.80
C PRO A 8 -13.49 -21.51 44.75
N TYR A 9 -14.65 -21.18 45.32
CA TYR A 9 -15.83 -22.04 45.33
C TYR A 9 -16.32 -22.40 43.92
N GLY A 10 -16.25 -21.47 42.96
CA GLY A 10 -16.66 -21.73 41.58
C GLY A 10 -15.79 -22.77 40.86
N PHE A 11 -14.52 -22.91 41.24
CA PHE A 11 -13.64 -23.97 40.73
C PHE A 11 -13.96 -25.32 41.36
N PHE A 12 -14.24 -25.34 42.67
CA PHE A 12 -14.66 -26.55 43.36
C PHE A 12 -15.94 -27.12 42.75
N VAL A 13 -16.99 -26.31 42.61
CA VAL A 13 -18.27 -26.73 42.01
C VAL A 13 -18.07 -27.27 40.59
N ARG A 14 -17.16 -26.66 39.81
CA ARG A 14 -16.85 -27.13 38.46
C ARG A 14 -16.13 -28.48 38.46
N ASP A 15 -15.21 -28.71 39.38
CA ASP A 15 -14.50 -29.98 39.50
C ASP A 15 -15.45 -31.09 40.01
N GLN A 16 -16.54 -30.75 40.70
CA GLN A 16 -17.59 -31.69 41.17
C GLN A 16 -18.67 -32.01 40.12
N LEU A 17 -18.80 -31.23 39.04
CA LEU A 17 -19.82 -31.44 38.00
C LEU A 17 -19.85 -32.86 37.41
N PRO A 18 -18.70 -33.48 37.04
CA PRO A 18 -18.70 -34.85 36.51
C PRO A 18 -19.25 -35.88 37.50
N GLU A 19 -18.97 -35.69 38.80
CA GLU A 19 -19.42 -36.59 39.85
C GLU A 19 -20.93 -36.45 40.08
N LEU A 20 -21.43 -35.22 40.14
CA LEU A 20 -22.86 -34.97 40.29
C LEU A 20 -23.66 -35.52 39.10
N ARG A 21 -23.13 -35.41 37.88
CA ARG A 21 -23.73 -36.02 36.67
C ARG A 21 -23.72 -37.54 36.72
N ARG A 22 -22.62 -38.16 37.18
CA ARG A 22 -22.56 -39.63 37.37
C ARG A 22 -23.59 -40.14 38.36
N ARG A 23 -23.92 -39.34 39.37
CA ARG A 23 -24.97 -39.64 40.36
C ARG A 23 -26.40 -39.42 39.84
N GLY A 24 -26.57 -39.07 38.57
CA GLY A 24 -27.88 -38.84 37.94
C GLY A 24 -28.54 -37.52 38.33
N LEU A 25 -27.81 -36.57 38.94
CA LEU A 25 -28.38 -35.28 39.31
C LEU A 25 -28.56 -34.37 38.08
N PRO A 26 -29.63 -33.57 38.02
CA PRO A 26 -29.97 -32.72 36.87
C PRO A 26 -29.11 -31.44 36.83
N VAL A 27 -27.79 -31.58 36.73
CA VAL A 27 -26.84 -30.46 36.73
C VAL A 27 -26.27 -30.20 35.33
N THR A 28 -26.74 -29.11 34.69
CA THR A 28 -26.27 -28.71 33.35
C THR A 28 -25.07 -27.78 33.41
N GLY A 29 -24.98 -26.93 34.44
CA GLY A 29 -23.87 -26.01 34.64
C GLY A 29 -23.51 -25.77 36.11
N VAL A 30 -22.53 -24.87 36.32
CA VAL A 30 -22.03 -24.51 37.66
C VAL A 30 -23.14 -23.97 38.57
N VAL A 31 -24.12 -23.25 38.00
CA VAL A 31 -25.24 -22.66 38.75
C VAL A 31 -26.11 -23.75 39.38
N ASP A 32 -26.46 -24.78 38.61
CA ASP A 32 -27.32 -25.90 39.06
C ASP A 32 -26.61 -26.78 40.10
N ALA A 33 -25.27 -26.79 40.09
CA ALA A 33 -24.46 -27.59 40.98
C ALA A 33 -24.21 -26.92 42.35
N VAL A 34 -24.47 -25.60 42.50
CA VAL A 34 -24.25 -24.85 43.76
C VAL A 34 -24.95 -25.49 44.96
N PRO A 35 -26.26 -25.84 44.91
CA PRO A 35 -26.97 -26.39 46.06
C PRO A 35 -26.37 -27.71 46.58
N TYR A 36 -25.81 -28.53 45.69
CA TYR A 36 -25.24 -29.84 46.03
C TYR A 36 -23.79 -29.77 46.54
N CYS A 37 -23.10 -28.67 46.27
CA CYS A 37 -21.68 -28.51 46.59
C CYS A 37 -21.44 -27.64 47.84
N SER A 38 -22.44 -26.92 48.34
CA SER A 38 -22.30 -25.98 49.46
C SER A 38 -21.82 -26.67 50.75
N GLN A 39 -22.42 -27.80 51.12
CA GLN A 39 -22.07 -28.54 52.32
C GLN A 39 -20.72 -29.27 52.18
N ALA A 40 -20.45 -29.87 51.03
CA ALA A 40 -19.16 -30.49 50.73
C ALA A 40 -18.01 -29.47 50.78
N TRP A 41 -18.24 -28.25 50.28
CA TRP A 41 -17.28 -27.15 50.40
C TRP A 41 -17.03 -26.72 51.84
N ALA A 42 -18.07 -26.69 52.69
CA ALA A 42 -17.92 -26.32 54.10
C ALA A 42 -17.00 -27.30 54.84
N LEU A 43 -17.11 -28.59 54.54
CA LEU A 43 -16.35 -29.69 55.15
C LEU A 43 -14.87 -29.76 54.71
N LEU A 44 -14.48 -29.08 53.63
CA LEU A 44 -13.08 -29.07 53.21
C LEU A 44 -12.18 -28.40 54.25
N THR A 45 -10.98 -28.95 54.42
CA THR A 45 -9.93 -28.39 55.27
C THR A 45 -9.41 -27.07 54.72
N LYS A 46 -8.64 -26.35 55.54
CA LYS A 46 -8.03 -25.08 55.13
C LYS A 46 -7.06 -25.29 53.97
N GLU A 47 -6.31 -26.38 54.00
CA GLU A 47 -5.32 -26.78 53.00
C GLU A 47 -6.00 -27.09 51.66
N GLU A 48 -7.13 -27.81 51.68
CA GLU A 48 -7.91 -28.11 50.48
C GLU A 48 -8.53 -26.85 49.87
N LYS A 49 -9.09 -25.95 50.69
CA LYS A 49 -9.61 -24.65 50.24
C LYS A 49 -8.49 -23.75 49.68
N MET A 50 -7.27 -23.83 50.21
CA MET A 50 -6.10 -23.12 49.69
C MET A 50 -5.75 -23.56 48.26
N ALA A 51 -5.86 -24.85 47.94
CA ALA A 51 -5.63 -25.34 46.58
C ALA A 51 -6.60 -24.72 45.55
N TYR A 52 -7.88 -24.57 45.90
CA TYR A 52 -8.86 -23.88 45.05
C TYR A 52 -8.67 -22.37 44.99
N THR A 53 -8.16 -21.78 46.07
CA THR A 53 -7.80 -20.35 46.12
C THR A 53 -6.65 -20.05 45.17
N GLU A 54 -5.63 -20.92 45.15
CA GLU A 54 -4.50 -20.80 44.22
C GLU A 54 -4.92 -21.02 42.77
N LYS A 55 -5.80 -22.01 42.49
CA LYS A 55 -6.41 -22.19 41.16
C LYS A 55 -7.14 -20.94 40.69
N ALA A 56 -7.93 -20.32 41.57
CA ALA A 56 -8.66 -19.09 41.26
C ALA A 56 -7.71 -17.91 41.00
N ARG A 57 -6.66 -17.76 41.83
CA ARG A 57 -5.63 -16.73 41.66
C ARG A 57 -4.94 -16.86 40.29
N LYS A 58 -4.38 -18.03 39.97
CA LYS A 58 -3.71 -18.29 38.67
C LYS A 58 -4.64 -18.04 37.48
N TRP A 59 -5.91 -18.43 37.58
CA TRP A 59 -6.88 -18.21 36.50
C TRP A 59 -7.21 -16.72 36.31
N ASN A 60 -7.46 -16.00 37.42
CA ASN A 60 -7.76 -14.57 37.39
C ASN A 60 -6.56 -13.75 36.88
N GLU A 61 -5.33 -14.11 37.28
CA GLU A 61 -4.09 -13.51 36.75
C GLU A 61 -3.94 -13.74 35.25
N LYS A 62 -4.10 -14.98 34.77
CA LYS A 62 -4.03 -15.30 33.33
C LYS A 62 -5.08 -14.50 32.54
N LYS A 63 -6.31 -14.39 33.05
CA LYS A 63 -7.39 -13.63 32.40
C LYS A 63 -7.14 -12.12 32.45
N ARG A 64 -6.59 -11.59 33.54
CA ARG A 64 -6.20 -10.18 33.66
C ARG A 64 -5.09 -9.86 32.66
N SER A 65 -4.02 -10.66 32.59
CA SER A 65 -2.94 -10.47 31.62
C SER A 65 -3.41 -10.56 30.17
N GLN A 66 -4.32 -11.50 29.85
CA GLN A 66 -4.95 -11.58 28.53
C GLN A 66 -5.78 -10.33 28.22
N LYS A 67 -6.57 -9.84 29.18
CA LYS A 67 -7.38 -8.63 29.02
C LYS A 67 -6.50 -7.39 28.83
N THR A 68 -5.40 -7.28 29.58
CA THR A 68 -4.43 -6.18 29.43
C THR A 68 -3.78 -6.22 28.05
N ARG A 69 -3.31 -7.40 27.57
CA ARG A 69 -2.74 -7.53 26.23
C ARG A 69 -3.75 -7.20 25.13
N PHE A 70 -5.00 -7.65 25.28
CA PHE A 70 -6.06 -7.35 24.30
C PHE A 70 -6.41 -5.86 24.29
N GLY A 71 -6.52 -5.22 25.47
CA GLY A 71 -6.74 -3.79 25.58
C GLY A 71 -5.60 -2.98 24.96
N GLN A 72 -4.35 -3.32 25.27
CA GLN A 72 -3.17 -2.66 24.67
C GLN A 72 -3.12 -2.84 23.15
N LEU A 73 -3.39 -4.05 22.64
CA LEU A 73 -3.42 -4.29 21.20
C LEU A 73 -4.57 -3.52 20.53
N PHE A 74 -5.73 -3.43 21.17
CA PHE A 74 -6.86 -2.67 20.66
C PHE A 74 -6.56 -1.17 20.58
N PHE A 75 -6.01 -0.58 21.64
CA PHE A 75 -5.58 0.83 21.64
C PHE A 75 -4.51 1.09 20.59
N PHE A 76 -3.52 0.20 20.46
CA PHE A 76 -2.47 0.33 19.47
C PHE A 76 -3.00 0.28 18.03
N LEU A 77 -3.88 -0.69 17.72
CA LEU A 77 -4.48 -0.79 16.39
C LEU A 77 -5.41 0.41 16.09
N SER A 78 -6.10 0.94 17.10
CA SER A 78 -6.92 2.15 16.95
C SER A 78 -6.08 3.39 16.65
N ALA A 79 -4.83 3.47 17.12
CA ALA A 79 -3.92 4.55 16.76
C ALA A 79 -3.46 4.39 15.30
N VAL A 80 -3.06 3.19 14.90
CA VAL A 80 -2.57 2.90 13.54
C VAL A 80 -3.57 3.25 12.44
N ILE A 81 -4.87 3.01 12.67
CA ILE A 81 -5.89 3.33 11.64
C ILE A 81 -6.13 4.84 11.50
N ALA A 82 -5.89 5.61 12.56
CA ALA A 82 -6.06 7.06 12.59
C ALA A 82 -4.78 7.83 12.21
N ASP A 83 -3.64 7.14 12.09
CA ASP A 83 -2.39 7.75 11.63
C ASP A 83 -2.57 8.36 10.23
N ILE A 84 -1.97 9.53 10.04
CA ILE A 84 -2.03 10.28 8.79
C ILE A 84 -0.74 10.01 8.00
N PHE A 85 -0.93 9.59 6.75
CA PHE A 85 0.13 9.34 5.78
C PHE A 85 0.00 10.30 4.61
N TYR A 86 1.14 10.73 4.07
CA TYR A 86 1.20 11.59 2.89
C TYR A 86 1.85 10.84 1.74
N PHE A 87 1.11 10.58 0.68
CA PHE A 87 1.65 9.97 -0.53
C PHE A 87 2.05 11.07 -1.51
N LEU A 88 3.27 11.03 -2.04
CA LEU A 88 3.82 12.07 -2.91
C LEU A 88 4.37 11.47 -4.19
N ASN A 89 4.10 12.11 -5.32
CA ASN A 89 4.78 11.83 -6.58
C ASN A 89 5.12 13.13 -7.31
N ILE A 90 6.23 13.11 -8.04
CA ILE A 90 6.66 14.17 -8.93
C ILE A 90 7.02 13.53 -10.26
N TYR A 91 6.41 14.03 -11.34
CA TYR A 91 6.81 13.69 -12.69
C TYR A 91 7.80 14.71 -13.25
N SER A 92 8.60 14.25 -14.20
CA SER A 92 9.55 15.08 -14.94
C SER A 92 9.38 14.88 -16.44
N HIS A 93 9.78 15.87 -17.23
CA HIS A 93 9.74 15.79 -18.69
C HIS A 93 10.60 14.68 -19.29
N GLY A 94 11.53 14.13 -18.51
CA GLY A 94 12.44 13.05 -18.88
C GLY A 94 13.55 12.88 -17.85
N LYS A 95 14.50 12.02 -18.17
CA LYS A 95 15.72 11.76 -17.41
C LYS A 95 16.93 12.07 -18.31
N LEU A 96 17.69 13.10 -17.95
CA LEU A 96 18.96 13.40 -18.61
C LEU A 96 20.08 12.48 -18.11
N PRO A 97 21.17 12.33 -18.88
CA PRO A 97 22.37 11.63 -18.45
C PRO A 97 22.91 12.11 -17.10
N SER A 98 23.64 11.25 -16.38
CA SER A 98 24.13 11.51 -15.01
C SER A 98 25.06 12.72 -14.91
N TYR A 99 25.81 13.03 -15.96
CA TYR A 99 26.71 14.19 -16.02
C TYR A 99 25.98 15.53 -16.18
N CYS A 100 24.67 15.52 -16.44
CA CYS A 100 23.89 16.76 -16.57
C CYS A 100 23.49 17.29 -15.20
N GLU A 101 23.81 18.56 -14.93
CA GLU A 101 23.34 19.26 -13.72
C GLU A 101 21.81 19.31 -13.62
N GLN A 102 21.11 19.33 -14.76
CA GLN A 102 19.64 19.31 -14.83
C GLN A 102 19.11 17.88 -15.04
N ARG A 103 19.49 16.93 -14.18
CA ARG A 103 19.16 15.49 -14.37
C ARG A 103 17.67 15.21 -14.58
N PHE A 104 16.79 15.93 -13.86
CA PHE A 104 15.35 15.90 -14.08
C PHE A 104 14.80 17.32 -14.19
N LEU A 105 13.71 17.47 -14.95
CA LEU A 105 12.94 18.70 -15.06
C LEU A 105 11.53 18.45 -14.54
N PRO A 106 11.20 18.84 -13.29
CA PRO A 106 9.88 18.57 -12.71
C PRO A 106 8.79 19.28 -13.52
N CYS A 107 7.69 18.57 -13.79
CA CYS A 107 6.58 19.07 -14.61
C CYS A 107 5.22 18.95 -13.90
N GLU A 108 5.12 18.10 -12.89
CA GLU A 108 3.88 17.88 -12.14
C GLU A 108 4.21 17.36 -10.74
N ILE A 109 3.49 17.81 -9.74
CA ILE A 109 3.52 17.29 -8.37
C ILE A 109 2.11 16.94 -7.92
N GLY A 110 1.97 15.79 -7.26
CA GLY A 110 0.74 15.35 -6.63
C GLY A 110 1.03 14.86 -5.23
N CYS A 111 0.16 15.21 -4.27
CA CYS A 111 0.20 14.69 -2.92
C CYS A 111 -1.21 14.35 -2.42
N VAL A 112 -1.34 13.27 -1.66
CA VAL A 112 -2.60 12.85 -1.04
C VAL A 112 -2.40 12.67 0.46
N LYS A 113 -3.30 13.27 1.24
CA LYS A 113 -3.43 13.05 2.68
C LYS A 113 -4.38 11.89 2.92
N TYR A 114 -3.92 10.87 3.64
CA TYR A 114 -4.63 9.61 3.78
C TYR A 114 -4.58 9.09 5.21
N SER A 115 -5.66 8.48 5.68
CA SER A 115 -5.67 7.60 6.86
C SER A 115 -6.35 6.28 6.49
N LEU A 116 -6.02 5.19 7.19
CA LEU A 116 -6.70 3.91 6.95
C LEU A 116 -8.15 3.94 7.43
N GLN A 117 -8.49 4.85 8.35
CA GLN A 117 -9.82 5.04 8.92
C GLN A 117 -10.77 5.81 8.00
N ASP A 118 -10.27 6.88 7.36
CA ASP A 118 -11.08 7.83 6.60
C ASP A 118 -10.85 7.73 5.09
N GLY A 119 -9.81 7.02 4.66
CA GLY A 119 -9.38 6.95 3.26
C GLY A 119 -8.65 8.24 2.85
N ILE A 120 -8.86 8.66 1.61
CA ILE A 120 -8.32 9.93 1.09
C ILE A 120 -9.07 11.10 1.75
N MET A 121 -8.36 11.89 2.53
CA MET A 121 -8.90 13.02 3.29
C MET A 121 -8.81 14.34 2.52
N ALA A 122 -7.74 14.50 1.73
CA ALA A 122 -7.51 15.68 0.90
C ALA A 122 -6.44 15.39 -0.16
N ASP A 123 -6.40 16.21 -1.21
CA ASP A 123 -5.34 16.17 -2.21
C ASP A 123 -4.75 17.56 -2.52
N PHE A 124 -3.51 17.54 -3.01
CA PHE A 124 -2.71 18.67 -3.45
C PHE A 124 -2.13 18.34 -4.83
N HIS A 125 -2.24 19.26 -5.78
CA HIS A 125 -1.77 19.04 -7.15
C HIS A 125 -1.39 20.34 -7.83
N HIS A 126 -0.22 20.36 -8.47
CA HIS A 126 0.20 21.45 -9.34
C HIS A 126 0.99 20.95 -10.54
N PHE A 127 0.78 21.63 -11.67
CA PHE A 127 1.74 21.61 -12.78
C PHE A 127 2.90 22.55 -12.48
N ILE A 128 4.09 22.17 -12.89
CA ILE A 128 5.33 22.87 -12.60
C ILE A 128 5.96 23.30 -13.91
N ASP A 129 6.32 24.58 -14.01
CA ASP A 129 7.15 25.06 -15.10
C ASP A 129 8.60 24.65 -14.79
N PRO A 130 9.28 23.90 -15.69
CA PRO A 130 10.67 23.52 -15.46
C PRO A 130 11.66 24.70 -15.47
N GLY A 131 11.23 25.91 -15.84
CA GLY A 131 12.06 27.10 -15.95
C GLY A 131 12.93 27.08 -17.21
N GLU A 132 14.05 27.78 -17.18
CA GLU A 132 14.99 27.80 -18.31
C GLU A 132 15.58 26.40 -18.57
N THR A 133 15.13 25.81 -19.67
CA THR A 133 15.66 24.55 -20.19
C THR A 133 16.98 24.81 -20.92
N SER A 134 18.04 24.11 -20.53
CA SER A 134 19.29 24.14 -21.31
C SER A 134 19.05 23.67 -22.75
N TYR A 135 19.73 24.27 -23.73
CA TYR A 135 19.64 23.87 -25.15
C TYR A 135 19.85 22.36 -25.34
N ASN A 136 20.74 21.78 -24.52
CA ASN A 136 21.05 20.35 -24.51
C ASN A 136 19.85 19.44 -24.17
N PHE A 137 18.84 19.93 -23.45
CA PHE A 137 17.68 19.12 -23.07
C PHE A 137 16.90 18.62 -24.29
N PHE A 138 16.64 19.49 -25.27
CA PHE A 138 15.89 19.12 -26.47
C PHE A 138 16.63 18.10 -27.35
N PHE A 139 17.96 18.14 -27.36
CA PHE A 139 18.79 17.19 -28.11
C PHE A 139 18.98 15.86 -27.39
N LEU A 140 19.17 15.88 -26.07
CA LEU A 140 19.46 14.69 -25.28
C LEU A 140 18.20 13.96 -24.79
N CYS A 141 17.04 14.63 -24.83
CA CYS A 141 15.76 14.10 -24.39
C CYS A 141 14.63 14.36 -25.43
N PRO A 142 14.76 13.90 -26.69
CA PRO A 142 13.87 14.35 -27.77
C PRO A 142 12.44 13.79 -27.75
N ALA A 143 12.10 12.88 -26.84
CA ALA A 143 10.86 12.07 -26.93
C ALA A 143 10.04 11.76 -25.64
N PRO A 144 10.51 11.96 -24.38
CA PRO A 144 9.80 11.35 -23.25
C PRO A 144 8.55 12.08 -22.76
N SER A 145 8.30 13.34 -23.16
CA SER A 145 7.18 14.12 -22.64
C SER A 145 5.94 14.16 -23.55
N LEU A 146 6.03 13.66 -24.79
CA LEU A 146 4.97 13.78 -25.81
C LEU A 146 4.50 12.43 -26.38
N GLY A 147 5.15 11.31 -25.99
CA GLY A 147 4.80 9.98 -26.47
C GLY A 147 3.50 9.44 -25.88
N ASP A 148 2.88 8.50 -26.61
CA ASP A 148 1.79 7.68 -26.08
C ASP A 148 2.28 6.88 -24.88
N GLY A 149 1.63 7.02 -23.72
CA GLY A 149 2.07 6.40 -22.46
C GLY A 149 2.90 7.30 -21.53
N THR A 150 2.95 8.60 -21.80
CA THR A 150 3.64 9.61 -20.97
C THR A 150 2.64 10.62 -20.41
N HIS A 151 3.11 11.55 -19.56
CA HIS A 151 2.26 12.58 -18.95
C HIS A 151 1.76 13.66 -19.96
N ARG A 152 2.34 13.73 -21.16
CA ARG A 152 1.99 14.66 -22.25
C ARG A 152 1.98 16.16 -21.92
N ILE A 153 2.60 16.53 -20.79
CA ILE A 153 2.69 17.93 -20.37
C ILE A 153 3.70 18.62 -21.29
N PRO A 154 3.31 19.69 -22.01
CA PRO A 154 4.23 20.44 -22.86
C PRO A 154 5.40 21.03 -22.06
N ILE A 155 6.61 20.96 -22.61
CA ILE A 155 7.82 21.52 -21.97
C ILE A 155 7.75 23.05 -21.88
N SER A 156 7.09 23.70 -22.83
CA SER A 156 6.95 25.16 -22.87
C SER A 156 5.54 25.57 -23.28
N GLY A 157 5.14 26.78 -22.91
CA GLY A 157 3.84 27.36 -23.29
C GLY A 157 2.63 26.73 -22.58
N PHE A 158 2.84 25.97 -21.49
CA PHE A 158 1.76 25.34 -20.76
C PHE A 158 1.17 26.29 -19.70
N HIS A 159 0.06 26.95 -20.03
CA HIS A 159 -0.54 28.01 -19.21
C HIS A 159 -1.02 27.59 -17.81
N LEU A 160 -1.14 26.28 -17.52
CA LEU A 160 -1.56 25.77 -16.21
C LEU A 160 -0.38 25.58 -15.24
N SER A 161 0.86 25.71 -15.71
CA SER A 161 2.04 25.51 -14.88
C SER A 161 2.29 26.68 -13.92
N ARG A 162 2.86 26.36 -12.75
CA ARG A 162 3.38 27.35 -11.81
C ARG A 162 4.88 27.52 -12.03
N THR A 163 5.33 28.76 -12.11
CA THR A 163 6.73 29.10 -12.43
C THR A 163 7.66 29.15 -11.22
N CYS A 164 7.12 29.27 -10.01
CA CYS A 164 7.93 29.44 -8.80
C CYS A 164 7.92 28.20 -7.92
N TYR A 165 9.04 27.45 -7.89
CA TYR A 165 9.22 26.28 -7.03
C TYR A 165 8.97 26.58 -5.55
N ALA A 166 9.43 27.73 -5.06
CA ALA A 166 9.23 28.14 -3.67
C ALA A 166 7.75 28.31 -3.31
N VAL A 167 6.91 28.77 -4.25
CA VAL A 167 5.45 28.87 -4.05
C VAL A 167 4.84 27.47 -3.94
N VAL A 168 5.18 26.58 -4.88
CA VAL A 168 4.66 25.20 -4.89
C VAL A 168 5.04 24.46 -3.61
N LEU A 169 6.28 24.58 -3.15
CA LEU A 169 6.72 23.94 -1.92
C LEU A 169 6.07 24.55 -0.67
N ARG A 170 5.92 25.88 -0.62
CA ARG A 170 5.21 26.52 0.50
C ARG A 170 3.77 26.02 0.58
N GLU A 171 3.05 25.96 -0.54
CA GLU A 171 1.68 25.43 -0.58
C GLU A 171 1.62 23.94 -0.18
N LEU A 172 2.62 23.13 -0.56
CA LEU A 172 2.74 21.75 -0.08
C LEU A 172 2.92 21.69 1.45
N LEU A 173 3.75 22.57 2.03
CA LEU A 173 3.95 22.63 3.48
C LEU A 173 2.70 23.11 4.22
N GLU A 174 1.99 24.08 3.65
CA GLU A 174 0.69 24.57 4.14
C GLU A 174 -0.38 23.48 4.08
N PHE A 175 -0.37 22.64 3.04
CA PHE A 175 -1.27 21.49 2.90
C PHE A 175 -1.05 20.45 4.01
N VAL A 176 0.21 20.19 4.37
CA VAL A 176 0.52 19.16 5.36
C VAL A 176 0.36 19.65 6.81
N GLN A 177 0.52 20.95 7.07
CA GLN A 177 0.40 21.56 8.40
C GLN A 177 1.23 20.83 9.47
N PRO A 178 2.57 20.94 9.44
CA PRO A 178 3.41 20.28 10.44
C PRO A 178 3.00 20.71 11.86
N VAL A 179 2.69 19.73 12.71
CA VAL A 179 2.46 19.97 14.14
C VAL A 179 3.79 20.45 14.72
N ARG A 180 3.77 21.51 15.52
CA ARG A 180 4.99 22.20 16.02
C ARG A 180 6.11 21.23 16.38
N GLY A 181 7.17 21.22 15.56
CA GLY A 181 8.41 20.46 15.79
C GLY A 181 8.45 19.04 15.20
N VAL A 182 7.38 18.53 14.61
CA VAL A 182 7.37 17.21 13.94
C VAL A 182 7.05 17.39 12.46
N TRP A 183 8.03 17.11 11.62
CA TRP A 183 7.85 17.11 10.18
C TRP A 183 7.12 15.84 9.73
N PRO A 184 6.15 15.95 8.82
CA PRO A 184 5.48 14.81 8.20
C PRO A 184 6.47 13.97 7.38
N HIS A 185 6.30 12.65 7.40
CA HIS A 185 6.94 11.78 6.41
C HIS A 185 6.10 11.72 5.14
N PHE A 186 6.77 11.82 3.99
CA PHE A 186 6.17 11.54 2.69
C PHE A 186 6.53 10.12 2.26
N TYR A 187 5.61 9.47 1.55
CA TYR A 187 5.80 8.13 1.04
C TYR A 187 5.62 8.12 -0.47
N CYS A 188 6.52 7.45 -1.19
CA CYS A 188 6.42 7.23 -2.62
C CYS A 188 6.78 5.79 -2.98
N ARG A 189 6.52 5.41 -4.24
CA ARG A 189 7.04 4.17 -4.81
C ARG A 189 8.56 4.16 -4.80
N SER A 190 9.15 3.00 -4.47
CA SER A 190 10.61 2.84 -4.46
C SER A 190 11.25 3.20 -5.80
N ASP A 191 10.63 2.80 -6.91
CA ASP A 191 11.13 3.06 -8.28
C ASP A 191 11.17 4.55 -8.63
N ASP A 192 10.28 5.35 -8.04
CA ASP A 192 10.17 6.79 -8.27
C ASP A 192 11.01 7.63 -7.31
N ARG A 193 11.45 7.04 -6.19
CA ARG A 193 12.07 7.75 -5.05
C ARG A 193 13.27 8.59 -5.46
N PHE A 194 14.13 8.05 -6.34
CA PHE A 194 15.31 8.76 -6.81
C PHE A 194 14.95 10.05 -7.57
N ARG A 195 13.98 9.96 -8.49
CA ARG A 195 13.49 11.11 -9.28
C ARG A 195 12.86 12.15 -8.36
N ILE A 196 11.96 11.72 -7.47
CA ILE A 196 11.24 12.63 -6.57
C ILE A 196 12.22 13.35 -5.65
N ASN A 197 13.14 12.62 -5.01
CA ASN A 197 14.13 13.21 -4.11
C ASN A 197 15.00 14.25 -4.83
N TRP A 198 15.41 13.94 -6.07
CA TRP A 198 16.17 14.88 -6.89
C TRP A 198 15.36 16.14 -7.20
N CYS A 199 14.10 16.00 -7.64
CA CYS A 199 13.22 17.14 -7.91
C CYS A 199 12.96 17.98 -6.66
N LEU A 200 12.70 17.35 -5.52
CA LEU A 200 12.53 18.05 -4.24
C LEU A 200 13.78 18.83 -3.87
N ASN A 201 14.97 18.24 -3.96
CA ASN A 201 16.23 18.94 -3.67
C ASN A 201 16.48 20.14 -4.60
N ARG A 202 16.04 20.05 -5.87
CA ARG A 202 16.13 21.19 -6.80
C ARG A 202 15.12 22.29 -6.47
N MET A 203 13.92 21.91 -6.03
CA MET A 203 12.85 22.86 -5.69
C MET A 203 13.07 23.50 -4.33
N ALA A 204 13.64 22.75 -3.37
CA ALA A 204 13.78 23.10 -1.97
C ALA A 204 14.90 24.11 -1.75
N SER A 205 14.62 25.06 -0.86
CA SER A 205 15.69 25.80 -0.20
C SER A 205 16.42 24.90 0.80
N ILE A 206 17.64 25.26 1.18
CA ILE A 206 18.48 24.53 2.15
C ILE A 206 17.73 24.27 3.48
N GLU A 207 16.73 25.09 3.82
CA GLU A 207 15.99 25.02 5.08
C GLU A 207 14.80 24.04 5.08
N SER A 208 14.35 23.56 3.91
CA SER A 208 13.19 22.66 3.81
C SER A 208 13.62 21.21 3.62
N HIS A 209 13.95 20.53 4.73
CA HIS A 209 14.18 19.08 4.71
C HIS A 209 12.85 18.33 4.72
N LEU A 210 12.50 17.75 3.57
CA LEU A 210 11.36 16.84 3.41
C LEU A 210 11.89 15.40 3.41
N GLU A 211 11.40 14.58 4.33
CA GLU A 211 11.79 13.17 4.39
C GLU A 211 10.88 12.32 3.50
N LEU A 212 11.50 11.57 2.58
CA LEU A 212 10.82 10.70 1.62
C LEU A 212 11.16 9.22 1.86
N LEU A 213 10.14 8.46 2.23
CA LEU A 213 10.20 7.03 2.54
C LEU A 213 9.53 6.20 1.44
N ALA A 214 9.83 4.91 1.41
CA ALA A 214 9.21 3.97 0.48
C ALA A 214 7.84 3.51 0.99
N VAL A 215 6.86 3.45 0.10
CA VAL A 215 5.52 2.95 0.44
C VAL A 215 5.51 1.43 0.65
N GLU A 216 6.43 0.71 0.03
CA GLU A 216 6.63 -0.72 0.25
C GLU A 216 6.96 -1.02 1.73
N ASP A 217 7.78 -0.17 2.35
CA ASP A 217 8.14 -0.27 3.77
C ASP A 217 6.93 0.02 4.65
N LEU A 218 6.13 1.05 4.33
CA LEU A 218 4.90 1.35 5.04
C LEU A 218 3.90 0.18 5.00
N VAL A 219 3.67 -0.41 3.83
CA VAL A 219 2.77 -1.58 3.69
C VAL A 219 3.29 -2.75 4.52
N THR A 220 4.60 -2.96 4.52
CA THR A 220 5.27 -3.98 5.33
C THR A 220 5.04 -3.75 6.82
N GLU A 221 5.24 -2.52 7.30
CA GLU A 221 5.00 -2.13 8.69
C GLU A 221 3.54 -2.33 9.11
N LEU A 222 2.59 -1.84 8.30
CA LEU A 222 1.16 -1.99 8.57
C LEU A 222 0.74 -3.47 8.60
N TYR A 223 1.27 -4.29 7.69
CA TYR A 223 0.99 -5.72 7.69
C TYR A 223 1.57 -6.41 8.94
N GLN A 224 2.82 -6.12 9.28
CA GLN A 224 3.50 -6.67 10.45
C GLN A 224 2.79 -6.29 11.76
N LYS A 225 2.37 -5.03 11.91
CA LYS A 225 1.63 -4.55 13.09
C LYS A 225 0.34 -5.34 13.33
N LYS A 226 -0.36 -5.74 12.26
CA LYS A 226 -1.57 -6.57 12.38
C LYS A 226 -1.27 -8.04 12.61
N HIS A 227 -0.44 -8.63 11.75
CA HIS A 227 -0.29 -10.08 11.65
C HIS A 227 0.87 -10.65 12.48
N GLN A 228 1.71 -9.79 13.05
CA GLN A 228 2.95 -10.17 13.75
C GLN A 228 3.86 -11.05 12.88
N LYS A 229 3.81 -10.83 11.56
CA LYS A 229 4.56 -11.56 10.55
C LYS A 229 4.89 -10.62 9.41
N GLU A 230 6.09 -10.77 8.85
CA GLU A 230 6.50 -10.06 7.66
C GLU A 230 5.81 -10.60 6.40
N PRO A 231 5.22 -9.72 5.56
CA PRO A 231 4.71 -10.12 4.26
C PRO A 231 5.87 -10.46 3.31
N SER A 232 5.60 -11.23 2.25
CA SER A 232 6.63 -11.41 1.22
C SER A 232 6.79 -10.12 0.40
N LYS A 233 8.03 -9.72 0.10
CA LYS A 233 8.32 -8.56 -0.75
C LYS A 233 7.58 -8.63 -2.09
N THR A 234 7.52 -9.82 -2.69
CA THR A 234 6.78 -10.07 -3.94
C THR A 234 5.29 -9.81 -3.80
N TRP A 235 4.67 -10.09 -2.66
CA TRP A 235 3.27 -9.76 -2.43
C TRP A 235 3.09 -8.24 -2.35
N VAL A 236 3.95 -7.54 -1.60
CA VAL A 236 3.90 -6.07 -1.48
C VAL A 236 4.02 -5.39 -2.85
N CYS A 237 5.00 -5.79 -3.68
CA CYS A 237 5.14 -5.27 -5.04
C CYS A 237 3.86 -5.51 -5.86
N LYS A 238 3.36 -6.76 -5.87
CA LYS A 238 2.15 -7.12 -6.64
C LYS A 238 0.90 -6.36 -6.20
N GLU A 239 0.76 -6.06 -4.91
CA GLU A 239 -0.38 -5.29 -4.41
C GLU A 239 -0.36 -3.83 -4.87
N LEU A 240 0.84 -3.25 -4.99
CA LEU A 240 1.04 -1.88 -5.41
C LEU A 240 1.11 -1.70 -6.93
N ASP A 241 1.50 -2.73 -7.69
CA ASP A 241 1.61 -2.73 -9.17
C ASP A 241 0.26 -2.95 -9.89
N VAL A 242 -0.85 -2.59 -9.24
CA VAL A 242 -2.19 -2.88 -9.79
C VAL A 242 -2.74 -1.71 -10.60
N PHE A 243 -2.92 -1.95 -11.90
CA PHE A 243 -3.52 -1.02 -12.87
C PHE A 243 -5.07 -0.93 -12.81
N LEU A 244 -5.69 -1.49 -11.75
CA LEU A 244 -7.15 -1.62 -11.67
C LEU A 244 -7.87 -0.27 -11.77
N TRP A 245 -7.23 0.81 -11.31
CA TRP A 245 -7.81 2.14 -11.24
C TRP A 245 -7.25 3.10 -12.29
N ASP A 246 -6.50 2.61 -13.27
CA ASP A 246 -5.97 3.46 -14.33
C ASP A 246 -7.08 4.09 -15.17
N PHE A 247 -8.16 3.35 -15.36
CA PHE A 247 -9.33 3.76 -16.14
C PHE A 247 -10.47 4.30 -15.27
N SER A 248 -10.25 4.46 -13.96
CA SER A 248 -11.29 4.95 -13.06
C SER A 248 -11.42 6.46 -13.19
N SER A 249 -12.64 6.92 -13.46
CA SER A 249 -13.01 8.33 -13.47
C SER A 249 -12.69 9.03 -12.15
N ASN A 250 -12.38 10.32 -12.21
CA ASN A 250 -12.09 11.17 -11.04
C ASN A 250 -10.85 10.76 -10.23
N THR A 251 -9.96 9.97 -10.81
CA THR A 251 -8.68 9.62 -10.16
C THR A 251 -7.55 10.55 -10.56
N ARG A 252 -7.63 11.18 -11.74
CA ARG A 252 -6.60 12.08 -12.26
C ARG A 252 -6.96 13.54 -12.00
N CYS A 253 -6.01 14.43 -12.29
CA CYS A 253 -6.30 15.86 -12.30
C CYS A 253 -7.22 16.20 -13.49
N LYS A 254 -7.93 17.32 -13.40
CA LYS A 254 -8.90 17.76 -14.42
C LYS A 254 -8.33 17.76 -15.84
N TRP A 255 -7.12 18.29 -16.03
CA TRP A 255 -6.51 18.36 -17.35
C TRP A 255 -6.19 16.97 -17.92
N HIS A 256 -5.66 16.06 -17.09
CA HIS A 256 -5.37 14.69 -17.52
C HIS A 256 -6.65 13.86 -17.76
N GLU A 257 -7.74 14.12 -17.04
CA GLU A 257 -9.06 13.54 -17.34
C GLU A 257 -9.59 14.00 -18.71
N GLU A 258 -9.60 15.31 -18.96
CA GLU A 258 -10.13 15.91 -20.20
C GLU A 258 -9.35 15.51 -21.46
N ASN A 259 -8.07 15.18 -21.31
CA ASN A 259 -7.19 14.81 -22.43
C ASN A 259 -6.96 13.29 -22.55
N ASP A 260 -7.65 12.49 -21.73
CA ASP A 260 -7.52 11.03 -21.68
C ASP A 260 -6.06 10.53 -21.51
N ILE A 261 -5.35 11.13 -20.56
CA ILE A 261 -3.96 10.78 -20.26
C ILE A 261 -3.90 10.10 -18.89
N PHE A 262 -3.31 8.91 -18.81
CA PHE A 262 -3.25 8.11 -17.58
C PHE A 262 -2.09 8.48 -16.64
N CYS A 263 -1.04 9.06 -17.19
CA CYS A 263 0.14 9.47 -16.44
C CYS A 263 -0.10 10.82 -15.76
N CYS A 264 -0.62 10.78 -14.53
CA CYS A 264 -0.84 11.93 -13.66
C CYS A 264 -0.23 11.67 -12.28
N ALA A 265 0.59 12.60 -11.78
CA ALA A 265 1.22 12.49 -10.47
C ALA A 265 0.17 12.34 -9.34
N LEU A 266 -0.94 13.09 -9.40
CA LEU A 266 -2.04 12.97 -8.43
C LEU A 266 -2.68 11.57 -8.48
N ALA A 267 -2.92 11.04 -9.68
CA ALA A 267 -3.50 9.70 -9.84
C ALA A 267 -2.58 8.63 -9.25
N SER A 268 -1.26 8.74 -9.44
CA SER A 268 -0.30 7.82 -8.80
C SER A 268 -0.45 7.80 -7.27
N CYS A 269 -0.59 8.96 -6.64
CA CYS A 269 -0.77 9.07 -5.19
C CYS A 269 -2.11 8.46 -4.74
N LYS A 270 -3.20 8.73 -5.45
CA LYS A 270 -4.52 8.15 -5.15
C LYS A 270 -4.52 6.62 -5.28
N LYS A 271 -3.86 6.08 -6.31
CA LYS A 271 -3.72 4.63 -6.52
C LYS A 271 -3.02 3.94 -5.36
N ILE A 272 -1.96 4.54 -4.81
CA ILE A 272 -1.30 4.01 -3.60
C ILE A 272 -2.29 3.89 -2.44
N ALA A 273 -3.09 4.94 -2.18
CA ALA A 273 -4.11 4.92 -1.15
C ALA A 273 -5.18 3.83 -1.38
N TYR A 274 -5.59 3.63 -2.64
CA TYR A 274 -6.55 2.60 -3.02
C TYR A 274 -5.99 1.18 -2.84
N CYS A 275 -4.74 0.93 -3.21
CA CYS A 275 -4.06 -0.33 -2.95
C CYS A 275 -4.03 -0.66 -1.45
N ILE A 276 -3.61 0.30 -0.63
CA ILE A 276 -3.55 0.13 0.82
C ILE A 276 -4.95 -0.11 1.40
N SER A 277 -5.95 0.67 0.98
CA SER A 277 -7.33 0.51 1.42
C SER A 277 -7.89 -0.88 1.08
N ARG A 278 -7.78 -1.29 -0.19
CA ARG A 278 -8.27 -2.59 -0.67
C ARG A 278 -7.67 -3.75 0.13
N SER A 279 -6.37 -3.68 0.40
CA SER A 279 -5.63 -4.82 0.93
C SER A 279 -5.61 -4.85 2.46
N LEU A 280 -5.74 -3.70 3.14
CA LEU A 280 -5.60 -3.60 4.59
C LEU A 280 -6.83 -3.07 5.34
N ALA A 281 -7.78 -2.35 4.73
CA ALA A 281 -8.90 -1.75 5.48
C ALA A 281 -9.76 -2.81 6.19
N SER A 282 -10.18 -3.86 5.47
CA SER A 282 -10.97 -4.96 6.03
C SER A 282 -10.20 -5.75 7.09
N VAL A 283 -8.89 -5.92 6.90
CA VAL A 283 -7.96 -6.55 7.85
C VAL A 283 -7.94 -5.78 9.17
N TYR A 284 -8.03 -4.46 9.12
CA TYR A 284 -8.10 -3.58 10.29
C TYR A 284 -9.52 -3.36 10.82
N GLY A 285 -10.55 -3.90 10.15
CA GLY A 285 -11.95 -3.73 10.54
C GLY A 285 -12.55 -2.39 10.12
N VAL A 286 -11.92 -1.69 9.18
CA VAL A 286 -12.44 -0.45 8.59
C VAL A 286 -13.35 -0.79 7.41
N SER A 287 -14.51 -0.15 7.37
CA SER A 287 -15.44 -0.23 6.23
C SER A 287 -14.97 0.69 5.10
N LEU A 288 -14.90 0.14 3.89
CA LEU A 288 -14.52 0.90 2.71
C LEU A 288 -15.63 1.90 2.34
N THR A 289 -15.21 3.12 1.99
CA THR A 289 -16.07 4.21 1.52
C THR A 289 -15.60 4.71 0.15
N ALA A 290 -16.29 5.68 -0.45
CA ALA A 290 -15.84 6.35 -1.68
C ALA A 290 -14.49 7.08 -1.54
N ALA A 291 -14.05 7.37 -0.32
CA ALA A 291 -12.72 7.92 -0.05
C ALA A 291 -11.62 6.85 -0.05
N HIS A 292 -11.99 5.58 0.17
CA HIS A 292 -11.06 4.46 0.22
C HIS A 292 -10.85 3.81 -1.15
N LEU A 293 -11.89 3.79 -1.99
CA LEU A 293 -11.86 3.26 -3.34
C LEU A 293 -12.72 4.15 -4.23
N PRO A 294 -12.38 4.32 -5.51
CA PRO A 294 -13.25 5.00 -6.46
C PRO A 294 -14.64 4.37 -6.46
N LEU A 295 -15.67 5.21 -6.59
CA LEU A 295 -17.01 4.71 -6.88
C LEU A 295 -16.93 3.88 -8.16
N GLN A 296 -17.31 2.61 -8.10
CA GLN A 296 -17.41 1.80 -9.30
C GLN A 296 -18.46 2.44 -10.19
N ASP A 297 -18.08 2.79 -11.42
CA ASP A 297 -19.06 3.00 -12.48
C ASP A 297 -19.87 1.70 -12.55
N SER A 298 -21.15 1.79 -12.18
CA SER A 298 -22.05 0.67 -11.89
C SER A 298 -22.43 -0.18 -13.12
N ASP A 299 -21.57 -0.24 -14.14
CA ASP A 299 -21.85 -0.87 -15.43
C ASP A 299 -20.80 -1.89 -15.92
N TYR A 300 -19.66 -2.05 -15.23
CA TYR A 300 -18.74 -3.15 -15.55
C TYR A 300 -19.00 -4.35 -14.63
N GLY A 301 -19.99 -5.15 -15.04
CA GLY A 301 -20.40 -6.37 -14.37
C GLY A 301 -19.25 -7.34 -14.08
N GLU A 302 -19.47 -8.15 -13.04
CA GLU A 302 -18.69 -9.32 -12.68
C GLU A 302 -18.51 -10.27 -13.88
N SER A 303 -17.47 -10.06 -14.70
CA SER A 303 -17.04 -11.07 -15.67
C SER A 303 -15.55 -11.01 -15.92
N ARG A 304 -14.95 -12.18 -15.72
CA ARG A 304 -13.55 -12.55 -15.92
C ARG A 304 -13.02 -12.15 -17.30
N ASN A 305 -11.69 -11.96 -17.35
CA ASN A 305 -10.83 -11.60 -18.48
C ASN A 305 -10.66 -10.11 -18.77
N THR A 306 -10.04 -9.40 -17.83
CA THR A 306 -9.23 -8.23 -18.18
C THR A 306 -8.08 -8.72 -19.06
N LYS A 307 -8.22 -8.58 -20.39
CA LYS A 307 -7.05 -8.46 -21.28
C LYS A 307 -6.34 -7.18 -20.84
N MET A 308 -5.52 -7.33 -19.81
CA MET A 308 -4.70 -6.30 -19.21
C MET A 308 -3.71 -5.87 -20.30
N VAL A 309 -4.00 -4.74 -20.95
CA VAL A 309 -2.97 -4.03 -21.71
C VAL A 309 -2.00 -3.53 -20.63
N ILE A 310 -0.90 -4.25 -20.48
CA ILE A 310 0.18 -3.92 -19.56
C ILE A 310 0.79 -2.60 -20.05
N LEU A 311 0.33 -1.47 -19.51
CA LEU A 311 1.02 -0.20 -19.63
C LEU A 311 2.10 -0.17 -18.55
N ASP A 312 3.21 -0.85 -18.85
CA ASP A 312 4.43 -0.84 -18.06
C ASP A 312 4.99 0.58 -18.02
N ALA A 313 4.55 1.40 -17.06
CA ALA A 313 5.04 2.78 -16.90
C ALA A 313 6.56 2.84 -16.69
N GLY A 314 7.17 1.75 -16.21
CA GLY A 314 8.62 1.61 -16.07
C GLY A 314 9.38 1.54 -17.40
N ARG A 315 8.72 1.16 -18.51
CA ARG A 315 9.38 1.04 -19.83
C ARG A 315 9.48 2.33 -20.63
N PHE A 316 8.62 3.33 -20.39
CA PHE A 316 8.51 4.49 -21.29
C PHE A 316 9.18 5.77 -20.76
N GLN A 317 9.81 5.72 -19.59
CA GLN A 317 10.55 6.87 -19.03
C GLN A 317 12.08 6.67 -19.00
N CYS A 318 12.56 5.49 -19.38
CA CYS A 318 13.98 5.20 -19.63
C CYS A 318 14.12 4.51 -20.99
N SER A 319 14.34 5.28 -22.06
CA SER A 319 14.80 4.70 -23.31
C SER A 319 16.27 4.28 -23.16
N ASN A 320 16.52 2.98 -23.00
CA ASN A 320 17.82 2.39 -23.28
C ASN A 320 18.06 2.51 -24.79
N LEU A 321 18.77 3.54 -25.23
CA LEU A 321 19.46 3.53 -26.51
C LEU A 321 20.92 3.15 -26.27
N PRO A 322 21.49 2.24 -27.08
CA PRO A 322 22.86 1.79 -26.92
C PRO A 322 23.78 2.88 -27.46
N ILE A 323 24.50 3.56 -26.56
CA ILE A 323 25.68 4.34 -26.93
C ILE A 323 26.83 3.79 -26.09
N SER A 324 27.89 3.44 -26.81
CA SER A 324 29.07 2.65 -26.45
C SER A 324 29.60 2.76 -25.02
N ASP A 325 29.96 1.58 -24.50
CA ASP A 325 30.94 1.29 -23.44
C ASP A 325 31.69 2.49 -22.87
N TYR A 326 31.26 2.95 -21.68
CA TYR A 326 32.17 3.34 -20.62
C TYR A 326 31.60 2.81 -19.31
N GLN A 327 32.35 1.89 -18.69
CA GLN A 327 32.07 1.34 -17.38
C GLN A 327 32.24 2.46 -16.34
N ASP A 328 31.21 2.69 -15.52
CA ASP A 328 31.41 3.21 -14.17
C ASP A 328 30.54 2.40 -13.21
N GLN A 329 31.23 1.70 -12.32
CA GLN A 329 30.66 0.99 -11.18
C GLN A 329 30.22 2.03 -10.13
N GLU A 330 28.92 2.29 -10.02
CA GLU A 330 28.36 2.91 -8.82
C GLU A 330 27.84 1.82 -7.88
N SER A 331 28.63 1.56 -6.84
CA SER A 331 28.36 0.64 -5.76
C SER A 331 27.27 1.18 -4.83
N VAL A 332 26.08 0.62 -4.94
CA VAL A 332 25.07 0.61 -3.86
C VAL A 332 25.18 -0.76 -3.16
N PRO A 333 25.11 -0.86 -1.82
CA PRO A 333 25.12 -2.17 -1.17
C PRO A 333 23.87 -2.94 -1.60
N ALA A 334 24.07 -3.91 -2.48
CA ALA A 334 23.07 -4.84 -2.92
C ALA A 334 22.74 -5.81 -1.78
N ASN A 335 21.50 -5.78 -1.32
CA ASN A 335 20.83 -6.97 -0.79
C ASN A 335 19.41 -7.00 -1.34
N CYS A 336 19.32 -7.12 -2.67
CA CYS A 336 18.20 -7.74 -3.35
C CYS A 336 18.69 -8.18 -4.74
N GLU A 337 19.45 -9.28 -4.78
CA GLU A 337 19.65 -10.02 -6.02
C GLU A 337 18.29 -10.53 -6.50
N PHE A 338 17.71 -9.85 -7.49
CA PHE A 338 16.70 -10.48 -8.33
C PHE A 338 17.44 -11.24 -9.41
N GLU A 339 17.58 -12.55 -9.21
CA GLU A 339 17.99 -13.47 -10.27
C GLU A 339 17.06 -13.29 -11.47
N THR A 340 17.66 -12.85 -12.57
CA THR A 340 17.10 -12.86 -13.92
C THR A 340 16.92 -14.31 -14.41
N SER A 341 15.97 -15.06 -13.85
CA SER A 341 15.73 -16.47 -14.24
C SER A 341 14.43 -16.72 -15.02
N THR A 342 13.58 -15.71 -15.23
CA THR A 342 12.34 -15.85 -16.02
C THR A 342 12.51 -15.57 -17.52
N PHE A 343 13.64 -15.01 -17.97
CA PHE A 343 13.81 -14.55 -19.36
C PHE A 343 14.13 -15.66 -20.39
N VAL A 344 14.66 -16.82 -19.95
CA VAL A 344 15.04 -17.91 -20.89
C VAL A 344 13.89 -18.89 -21.16
N ARG A 345 12.89 -18.98 -20.27
CA ARG A 345 11.77 -19.94 -20.44
C ARG A 345 10.64 -19.44 -21.33
N VAL A 346 10.38 -18.13 -21.39
CA VAL A 346 9.27 -17.57 -22.17
C VAL A 346 9.55 -17.58 -23.68
N LYS A 347 10.82 -17.41 -24.09
CA LYS A 347 11.21 -17.42 -25.51
C LYS A 347 11.07 -18.80 -26.17
N ARG A 348 11.17 -19.90 -25.40
CA ARG A 348 10.96 -21.27 -25.91
C ARG A 348 9.49 -21.65 -26.09
N TYR A 349 8.57 -21.10 -25.30
CA TYR A 349 7.14 -21.40 -25.42
C TYR A 349 6.47 -20.64 -26.59
N LEU A 350 6.89 -19.41 -26.87
CA LEU A 350 6.36 -18.62 -27.99
C LEU A 350 6.71 -19.23 -29.36
N ASN A 351 7.94 -19.74 -29.54
CA ASN A 351 8.35 -20.40 -30.78
C ASN A 351 7.62 -21.73 -31.01
N LEU A 352 7.27 -22.48 -29.95
CA LEU A 352 6.50 -23.72 -30.08
C LEU A 352 5.04 -23.47 -30.48
N ILE A 353 4.43 -22.39 -29.98
CA ILE A 353 3.04 -22.02 -30.31
C ILE A 353 2.96 -21.51 -31.76
N GLN A 354 3.96 -20.77 -32.23
CA GLN A 354 4.00 -20.26 -33.61
C GLN A 354 4.19 -21.38 -34.65
N LEU A 355 4.94 -22.45 -34.30
CA LEU A 355 5.10 -23.66 -35.12
C LEU A 355 3.86 -24.57 -35.15
N LEU A 356 3.07 -24.59 -34.07
CA LEU A 356 1.81 -25.34 -34.00
C LEU A 356 0.67 -24.63 -34.77
N LEU A 357 0.63 -23.30 -34.74
CA LEU A 357 -0.39 -22.53 -35.47
C LEU A 357 -0.19 -22.57 -37.00
N PHE A 358 1.05 -22.63 -37.48
CA PHE A 358 1.34 -22.77 -38.92
C PHE A 358 1.00 -24.15 -39.50
N LYS A 359 0.91 -25.20 -38.67
CA LYS A 359 0.50 -26.54 -39.10
C LYS A 359 -1.01 -26.74 -39.13
N ILE A 360 -1.80 -25.88 -38.48
CA ILE A 360 -3.26 -26.02 -38.37
C ILE A 360 -4.00 -25.22 -39.45
N SER A 361 -3.40 -24.18 -40.04
CA SER A 361 -4.02 -23.33 -41.07
C SER A 361 -3.79 -23.77 -42.52
N GLY A 362 -3.20 -24.95 -42.74
CA GLY A 362 -2.96 -25.50 -44.08
C GLY A 362 -4.06 -26.44 -44.57
N LEU A 363 -5.31 -25.97 -44.71
CA LEU A 363 -6.34 -26.68 -45.48
C LEU A 363 -7.41 -25.73 -46.03
N ARG A 364 -7.29 -25.53 -47.36
CA ARG A 364 -8.34 -25.22 -48.36
C ARG A 364 -9.02 -23.84 -48.32
N CYS A 365 -8.66 -23.04 -49.32
CA CYS A 365 -9.66 -22.67 -50.34
C CYS A 365 -8.97 -22.36 -51.68
N CYS A 366 -8.97 -23.34 -52.59
CA CYS A 366 -8.88 -23.15 -54.03
C CYS A 366 -10.21 -23.60 -54.65
N LEU A 367 -10.58 -22.95 -55.76
CA LEU A 367 -11.73 -23.14 -56.69
C LEU A 367 -12.68 -21.93 -56.63
N SER A 368 -12.59 -20.89 -57.49
CA SER A 368 -12.62 -20.78 -58.98
C SER A 368 -14.04 -20.56 -59.55
N VAL A 369 -14.08 -19.84 -60.69
CA VAL A 369 -15.16 -19.61 -61.67
C VAL A 369 -16.03 -18.37 -61.36
N ALA A 370 -16.19 -17.36 -62.23
CA ALA A 370 -15.90 -17.17 -63.66
C ALA A 370 -15.50 -15.70 -63.93
#